data_AF-A0A496WPP3-F1
#
_entry.id   AF-A0A496WPP3-F1
#
_cell.length_a   1.000
_cell.length_b   1.000
_cell.length_c   1.000
_cell.angle_alpha   90.00
_cell.angle_beta   90.00
_cell.angle_gamma   90.00
#
_symmetry.space_group_name_H-M   'P 1'
#
loop_
_entity.id
_entity.type
_entity.pdbx_description
1 polymer ?
#
loop_
_entity_poly.entity_id
_entity_poly.type
_entity_poly.pdbx_seq_one_letter_code
_entity_poly.pdbx_strand_id
1 'polypeptide(L)' 'CLETYNVVTWEPRTIEGVDSIVFGSGGKADDTLFHELRAKHSSVHAIGDCYEPRDIEESIVHGHRLARQI' A
#
# COMPACT_ATOMS: atom_id res chain seq x y z
N CYS A 1 -1.29 11.80 25.59
CA CYS A 1 -1.52 12.98 24.74
C CYS A 1 -0.71 12.82 23.45
N LEU A 2 -1.20 13.31 22.32
CA LEU A 2 -0.53 13.25 21.02
C LEU A 2 -0.37 14.68 20.49
N GLU A 3 0.87 15.09 20.20
CA GLU A 3 1.14 16.35 19.53
C GLU A 3 0.95 16.20 18.01
N THR A 4 0.26 17.17 17.42
CA THR A 4 -0.02 17.24 15.98
C THR A 4 0.19 18.68 15.50
N TYR A 5 0.35 18.87 14.20
CA TYR A 5 0.56 20.20 13.61
C TYR A 5 -0.50 20.50 12.56
N ASN A 6 -0.91 21.77 12.46
CA ASN A 6 -1.69 22.23 11.32
C ASN A 6 -0.85 22.17 10.03
N VAL A 7 -1.36 21.53 8.98
CA VAL A 7 -0.61 21.31 7.72
C VAL A 7 -0.40 22.58 6.88
N VAL A 8 -1.05 23.70 7.22
CA VAL A 8 -0.91 25.00 6.56
C VAL A 8 -0.12 25.98 7.44
N THR A 9 -0.50 26.14 8.71
CA THR A 9 0.10 27.14 9.62
C THR A 9 1.26 26.62 10.46
N TRP A 10 1.44 25.29 10.53
CA TRP A 10 2.41 24.62 11.41
C TRP A 10 2.21 24.87 12.91
N GLU A 11 1.09 25.46 13.30
CA GLU A 11 0.77 25.64 14.71
C GLU A 11 0.56 24.26 15.38
N PRO A 12 1.22 24.01 16.53
CA PRO A 12 1.07 22.78 17.26
C PRO A 12 -0.30 22.73 17.96
N ARG A 13 -0.86 21.54 18.08
CA ARG A 13 -2.02 21.25 18.94
C ARG A 13 -1.87 19.88 19.59
N THR A 14 -2.45 19.72 20.77
CA THR A 14 -2.43 18.47 21.52
C THR A 14 -3.79 17.79 21.48
N ILE A 15 -3.81 16.48 21.21
CA ILE A 15 -4.99 15.62 21.34
C ILE A 15 -4.90 14.87 22.67
N GLU A 16 -5.93 15.00 23.50
CA GLU A 16 -6.03 14.42 24.83
C GLU A 16 -7.21 13.45 24.93
N GLY A 17 -7.28 12.66 26.01
CA GLY A 17 -8.40 11.75 26.27
C GLY A 17 -8.52 10.56 25.31
N VAL A 18 -7.44 10.20 24.60
CA VAL A 18 -7.39 9.01 23.74
C VAL A 18 -6.57 7.90 24.40
N ASP A 19 -7.11 6.68 24.40
CA ASP A 19 -6.45 5.50 24.97
C ASP A 19 -5.51 4.80 23.97
N SER A 20 -5.70 5.04 22.68
CA SER A 20 -4.96 4.36 21.61
C SER A 20 -4.89 5.20 20.34
N ILE A 21 -3.85 4.94 19.55
CA ILE A 21 -3.60 5.58 18.26
C ILE A 21 -3.51 4.48 17.21
N VAL A 22 -4.29 4.60 16.14
CA VAL A 22 -4.23 3.70 14.98
C VAL A 22 -3.58 4.45 13.83
N PHE A 23 -2.49 3.89 13.29
CA PHE A 23 -1.75 4.49 12.18
C PHE A 23 -2.21 3.88 10.86
N GLY A 24 -2.85 4.68 10.01
CA GLY A 24 -3.31 4.29 8.67
C GLY A 24 -2.59 5.06 7.58
N SER A 25 -1.33 4.72 7.29
CA SER A 25 -0.47 5.45 6.34
C SER A 25 -0.34 4.80 4.96
N GLY A 26 -1.36 4.06 4.52
CA GLY A 26 -1.35 3.30 3.28
C GLY A 26 -0.77 1.89 3.41
N GLY A 27 -0.83 1.13 2.31
CA GLY A 27 -0.40 -0.26 2.23
C GLY A 27 1.09 -0.41 1.91
N LYS A 28 1.66 -1.53 2.37
CA LYS A 28 2.97 -2.02 1.93
C LYS A 28 2.74 -3.25 1.06
N ALA A 29 3.41 -3.34 -0.09
CA ALA A 29 3.34 -4.51 -0.94
C ALA A 29 3.80 -5.77 -0.18
N ASP A 30 3.04 -6.85 -0.31
CA ASP A 30 3.46 -8.19 0.11
C ASP A 30 3.90 -8.99 -1.12
N ASP A 31 5.16 -8.81 -1.50
CA ASP A 31 5.74 -9.30 -2.75
C ASP A 31 6.78 -10.43 -2.56
N THR A 32 6.89 -10.96 -1.33
CA THR A 32 7.91 -11.96 -0.96
C THR A 32 7.85 -13.19 -1.88
N LEU A 33 6.66 -13.78 -2.03
CA LEU A 33 6.46 -14.98 -2.86
C LEU A 33 6.74 -14.70 -4.33
N PHE A 34 6.41 -13.49 -4.82
CA PHE A 34 6.70 -13.11 -6.20
C PHE A 34 8.21 -13.15 -6.47
N HIS A 35 9.01 -12.54 -5.60
CA HIS A 35 10.47 -12.52 -5.76
C HIS A 35 11.08 -13.93 -5.67
N GLU A 36 10.60 -14.76 -4.74
CA GLU A 36 11.05 -16.16 -4.59
C GLU A 36 10.77 -17.01 -5.85
N LEU A 37 9.60 -16.83 -6.47
CA LEU A 37 9.23 -17.53 -7.70
C LEU A 37 9.97 -16.98 -8.91
N ARG A 38 10.12 -15.65 -9.02
CA ARG A 38 10.80 -14.98 -10.13
C ARG A 38 12.28 -15.35 -10.20
N ALA A 39 12.90 -15.67 -9.05
CA ALA A 39 14.27 -16.20 -9.01
C ALA A 39 14.42 -17.59 -9.66
N LYS A 40 13.33 -18.37 -9.76
CA LYS A 40 13.34 -19.76 -10.25
C LYS A 40 12.68 -19.91 -11.62
N HIS A 41 11.79 -18.99 -12.00
CA HIS A 41 10.98 -19.07 -13.21
C HIS A 41 10.96 -17.74 -13.95
N SER A 42 11.09 -17.79 -15.28
CA SER A 42 11.12 -16.60 -16.14
C SER A 42 9.73 -15.99 -16.40
N SER A 43 8.65 -16.75 -16.16
CA SER A 43 7.27 -16.34 -16.45
C SER A 43 6.42 -16.24 -15.19
N VAL A 44 6.81 -15.32 -14.30
CA VAL A 44 6.08 -14.99 -13.07
C VAL A 44 5.69 -13.51 -13.12
N HIS A 45 4.43 -13.20 -12.82
CA HIS A 45 3.88 -11.85 -12.86
C HIS A 45 3.27 -11.48 -11.50
N ALA A 46 3.46 -10.23 -11.07
CA ALA A 46 2.75 -9.64 -9.93
C ALA A 46 1.67 -8.68 -10.45
N ILE A 47 0.50 -8.68 -9.82
CA ILE A 47 -0.63 -7.80 -10.13
C ILE A 47 -1.33 -7.38 -8.84
N GLY A 48 -2.05 -6.25 -8.89
CA GLY A 48 -2.74 -5.71 -7.73
C GLY A 48 -1.79 -5.28 -6.61
N ASP A 49 -2.26 -5.35 -5.36
CA ASP A 49 -1.56 -4.73 -4.24
C ASP A 49 -0.20 -5.36 -3.89
N CYS A 50 0.03 -6.62 -4.27
CA CYS A 50 1.36 -7.23 -4.12
C CYS A 50 2.38 -6.66 -5.12
N TYR A 51 1.93 -6.02 -6.19
CA TYR A 51 2.78 -5.30 -7.13
C TYR A 51 2.86 -3.81 -6.77
N GLU A 52 1.71 -3.19 -6.51
CA GLU A 52 1.61 -1.78 -6.17
C GLU A 52 0.32 -1.53 -5.39
N PRO A 53 0.38 -1.35 -4.05
CA PRO A 53 -0.80 -1.03 -3.24
C PRO A 53 -1.48 0.25 -3.75
N ARG A 54 -2.70 0.09 -4.25
CA ARG A 54 -3.53 1.17 -4.84
C ARG A 54 -5.00 0.91 -4.50
N ASP A 55 -5.89 1.71 -5.07
CA ASP A 55 -7.32 1.46 -4.97
C ASP A 55 -7.71 0.20 -5.77
N ILE A 56 -8.88 -0.36 -5.44
CA ILE A 56 -9.34 -1.66 -5.95
C ILE A 56 -9.45 -1.71 -7.48
N GLU A 57 -9.74 -0.58 -8.12
CA GLU A 57 -9.84 -0.44 -9.57
C GLU A 57 -8.51 -0.77 -10.25
N GLU A 58 -7.38 -0.34 -9.68
CA GLU A 58 -6.05 -0.63 -10.21
C GLU A 58 -5.73 -2.13 -10.13
N SER A 59 -6.14 -2.80 -9.05
CA SER A 59 -6.00 -4.25 -8.93
C SER A 59 -6.74 -5.00 -10.05
N ILE A 60 -7.96 -4.56 -10.39
CA ILE A 60 -8.75 -5.12 -11.49
C ILE A 60 -8.08 -4.84 -12.85
N VAL A 61 -7.64 -3.60 -13.07
CA VAL A 61 -7.01 -3.18 -14.32
C VAL A 61 -5.68 -3.89 -14.55
N HIS A 62 -4.86 -4.10 -13.52
CA HIS A 62 -3.63 -4.89 -13.60
C HIS A 62 -3.90 -6.31 -14.10
N GLY A 63 -4.86 -7.01 -13.48
CA GLY A 63 -5.26 -8.35 -13.91
C GLY A 63 -5.78 -8.38 -15.35
N HIS A 64 -6.65 -7.43 -15.70
CA HIS A 64 -7.22 -7.33 -17.04
C HIS A 64 -6.16 -7.09 -18.13
N ARG A 65 -5.22 -6.15 -17.88
CA ARG A 65 -4.15 -5.83 -18.83
C ARG A 65 -3.22 -7.01 -19.05
N LEU A 66 -2.78 -7.67 -17.98
CA LEU A 66 -1.90 -8.82 -18.07
C LEU A 66 -2.56 -9.98 -18.81
N ALA A 67 -3.83 -10.28 -18.50
CA ALA A 67 -4.58 -11.35 -19.15
C ALA A 67 -4.78 -11.15 -20.67
N ARG A 68 -4.63 -9.91 -21.18
CA ARG A 68 -4.70 -9.62 -22.62
C ARG A 68 -3.34 -9.71 -23.33
N GLN A 69 -2.26 -9.83 -22.58
CA GLN A 69 -0.88 -9.86 -23.09
C GLN A 69 -0.31 -11.29 -23.16
N ILE A 70 -0.98 -12.25 -22.54
CA ILE A 70 -0.64 -13.67 -22.48
C ILE A 70 -1.69 -14.45 -23.27
#